data_AF-A0A132BD76-F1
#
_entry.id   AF-A0A132BD76-F1
#
_cell.length_a   1.000
_cell.length_b   1.000
_cell.length_c   1.000
_cell.angle_alpha   90.00
_cell.angle_beta   90.00
_cell.angle_gamma   90.00
#
_symmetry.space_group_name_H-M   'P 1'
#
loop_
_entity.id
_entity.type
_entity.pdbx_description
1 polymer ?
#
loop_
_entity_poly.entity_id
_entity_poly.type
_entity_poly.pdbx_seq_one_letter_code
_entity_poly.pdbx_strand_id
1 'polypeptide(L)'
;MSATNSRNLVSLPTEILFMIYDNADKLSRRILRKISTAFMAIRNSVFARPRRHHPLNQRERSAESTANNEYACFSCNEMLPNWYFADQAISGKKGRNKQNIESRFCIECGVSGSPGYAKGKWFYVRQKRFVLCYQCGNLGKFGRNLKEARAKAICESCNQGTESKSTVEMLEEVFAEAQNAGDGRNFGRNARQNQERSRHAPIYDEYGRPLDL
;
A
#
# COMPACT_ATOMS: atom_id res chain seq x y z
N MET A 1 40.11 28.07 -1.95
CA MET A 1 38.99 27.65 -1.09
C MET A 1 37.73 27.66 -1.95
N SER A 2 37.31 26.49 -2.46
CA SER A 2 36.12 26.39 -3.31
C SER A 2 34.87 26.30 -2.43
N ALA A 3 34.03 27.34 -2.48
CA ALA A 3 32.71 27.31 -1.87
C ALA A 3 31.82 26.36 -2.70
N THR A 4 31.60 25.14 -2.21
CA THR A 4 30.53 24.29 -2.72
C THR A 4 29.20 24.91 -2.29
N ASN A 5 28.69 25.80 -3.15
CA ASN A 5 27.35 26.35 -3.06
C ASN A 5 26.36 25.20 -3.33
N SER A 6 26.06 24.40 -2.31
CA SER A 6 24.99 23.41 -2.36
C SER A 6 23.67 24.17 -2.41
N ARG A 7 23.22 24.49 -3.64
CA ARG A 7 21.90 25.05 -3.89
C ARG A 7 20.88 24.04 -3.37
N ASN A 8 20.36 24.30 -2.19
CA ASN A 8 19.41 23.42 -1.53
C ASN A 8 18.06 23.55 -2.24
N LEU A 9 17.57 22.46 -2.82
CA LEU A 9 16.27 22.44 -3.49
C LEU A 9 15.15 22.96 -2.55
N VAL A 10 15.27 22.74 -1.25
CA VAL A 10 14.27 23.16 -0.25
C VAL A 10 14.16 24.68 -0.11
N SER A 11 15.16 25.47 -0.55
CA SER A 11 15.08 26.94 -0.52
C SER A 11 14.35 27.54 -1.71
N LEU A 12 13.88 26.72 -2.67
CA LEU A 12 13.09 27.20 -3.78
C LEU A 12 11.68 27.60 -3.30
N PRO A 13 11.06 28.63 -3.93
CA PRO A 13 9.66 28.94 -3.70
C PRO A 13 8.76 27.71 -3.91
N THR A 14 7.69 27.60 -3.13
CA THR A 14 6.79 26.44 -3.13
C THR A 14 6.23 26.15 -4.53
N GLU A 15 5.97 27.19 -5.33
CA GLU A 15 5.49 27.11 -6.71
C GLU A 15 6.49 26.35 -7.61
N ILE A 16 7.79 26.62 -7.46
CA ILE A 16 8.83 25.93 -8.24
C ILE A 16 8.95 24.47 -7.79
N LEU A 17 8.87 24.22 -6.48
CA LEU A 17 8.84 22.86 -5.96
C LEU A 17 7.61 22.08 -6.47
N PHE A 18 6.44 22.72 -6.62
CA PHE A 18 5.28 22.12 -7.27
C PHE A 18 5.57 21.75 -8.72
N MET A 19 6.14 22.67 -9.50
CA MET A 19 6.48 22.40 -10.90
C MET A 19 7.47 21.23 -11.02
N ILE A 20 8.50 21.17 -10.16
CA ILE A 20 9.44 20.03 -10.13
C ILE A 20 8.71 18.73 -9.81
N TYR A 21 7.81 18.76 -8.81
CA TYR A 21 7.07 17.57 -8.39
C TYR A 21 6.11 17.07 -9.48
N ASP A 22 5.34 17.95 -10.10
CA ASP A 22 4.34 17.59 -11.11
C ASP A 22 4.98 17.06 -12.40
N ASN A 23 6.16 17.58 -12.76
CA ASN A 23 6.89 17.14 -13.95
C ASN A 23 7.81 15.94 -13.69
N ALA A 24 8.03 15.56 -12.43
CA ALA A 24 8.81 14.36 -12.11
C ALA A 24 8.04 13.08 -12.48
N ASP A 25 8.77 12.07 -12.97
CA ASP A 25 8.19 10.76 -13.18
C ASP A 25 7.76 10.14 -11.83
N LYS A 26 7.01 9.04 -11.90
CA LYS A 26 6.43 8.41 -10.72
C LYS A 26 7.48 7.96 -9.69
N LEU A 27 8.61 7.42 -10.16
CA LEU A 27 9.71 7.00 -9.29
C LEU A 27 10.38 8.23 -8.67
N SER A 28 10.69 9.25 -9.46
CA SER A 28 11.26 10.50 -8.96
C SER A 28 10.35 11.18 -7.92
N ARG A 29 9.03 11.24 -8.14
CA ARG A 29 8.07 11.72 -7.13
C ARG A 29 8.08 10.89 -5.85
N ARG A 30 8.27 9.57 -5.93
CA ARG A 30 8.45 8.73 -4.74
C ARG A 30 9.73 9.07 -3.99
N ILE A 31 10.84 9.25 -4.71
CA ILE A 31 12.15 9.59 -4.13
C ILE A 31 12.07 10.97 -3.48
N LEU A 32 11.60 11.99 -4.21
CA LEU A 32 11.45 13.37 -3.72
C LEU A 32 10.65 13.44 -2.41
N ARG A 33 9.57 12.67 -2.29
CA ARG A 33 8.77 12.57 -1.05
C ARG A 33 9.52 11.97 0.12
N LYS A 34 10.43 11.03 -0.12
CA LYS A 34 11.20 10.37 0.93
C LYS A 34 12.35 11.24 1.42
N ILE A 35 13.01 11.95 0.51
CA ILE A 35 14.22 12.70 0.82
C ILE A 35 13.93 14.11 1.36
N SER A 36 12.70 14.62 1.19
CA SER A 36 12.38 16.01 1.55
C SER A 36 10.98 16.14 2.14
N THR A 37 10.94 16.67 3.36
CA THR A 37 9.69 17.04 4.04
C THR A 37 8.94 18.14 3.30
N ALA A 38 9.62 19.01 2.54
CA ALA A 38 8.98 20.04 1.73
C ALA A 38 8.16 19.42 0.59
N PHE A 39 8.71 18.44 -0.13
CA PHE A 39 7.97 17.70 -1.17
C PHE A 39 6.85 16.82 -0.56
N MET A 40 7.04 16.33 0.67
CA MET A 40 5.96 15.67 1.42
C MET A 40 4.83 16.66 1.79
N ALA A 41 5.18 17.87 2.24
CA ALA A 41 4.22 18.91 2.62
C ALA A 41 3.44 19.43 1.40
N ILE A 42 4.11 19.62 0.26
CA ILE A 42 3.53 19.96 -1.05
C ILE A 42 2.39 19.03 -1.42
N ARG A 43 2.58 17.71 -1.26
CA ARG A 43 1.49 16.74 -1.42
C ARG A 43 0.34 17.08 -0.48
N ASN A 44 0.60 17.20 0.81
CA ASN A 44 -0.45 17.43 1.80
C ASN A 44 -1.18 18.77 1.59
N SER A 45 -0.52 19.81 1.09
CA SER A 45 -1.10 21.13 0.81
C SER A 45 -1.85 21.20 -0.52
N VAL A 46 -1.36 20.55 -1.59
CA VAL A 46 -2.11 20.47 -2.87
C VAL A 46 -3.33 19.56 -2.76
N PHE A 47 -3.25 18.50 -1.96
CA PHE A 47 -4.36 17.60 -1.69
C PHE A 47 -5.25 18.04 -0.51
N ALA A 48 -5.00 19.22 0.08
CA ALA A 48 -5.94 19.88 0.99
C ALA A 48 -7.12 20.56 0.25
N ARG A 49 -7.09 20.61 -1.10
CA ARG A 49 -8.28 20.97 -1.90
C ARG A 49 -9.45 20.04 -1.55
N PRO A 50 -10.71 20.52 -1.60
CA PRO A 50 -11.86 19.71 -1.23
C PRO A 50 -11.80 18.40 -1.99
N ARG A 51 -11.76 17.32 -1.21
CA ARG A 51 -11.75 15.91 -1.56
C ARG A 51 -12.92 15.53 -2.49
N ARG A 52 -12.94 16.07 -3.70
CA ARG A 52 -13.84 15.62 -4.76
C ARG A 52 -13.19 14.38 -5.34
N HIS A 53 -13.41 13.24 -4.69
CA HIS A 53 -12.98 11.91 -5.14
C HIS A 53 -13.77 11.39 -6.34
N HIS A 54 -14.78 12.15 -6.75
CA HIS A 54 -15.65 11.83 -7.89
C HIS A 54 -14.90 11.52 -9.21
N PRO A 55 -13.85 12.26 -9.62
CA PRO A 55 -13.24 12.05 -10.93
C PRO A 55 -12.41 10.76 -11.00
N LEU A 56 -11.73 10.37 -9.91
CA LEU A 56 -10.96 9.12 -9.88
C LEU A 56 -11.88 7.89 -9.80
N ASN A 57 -12.95 7.97 -9.00
CA ASN A 57 -13.95 6.90 -8.93
C ASN A 57 -14.66 6.73 -10.29
N GLN A 58 -14.93 7.82 -11.00
CA GLN A 58 -15.49 7.78 -12.35
C GLN A 58 -14.49 7.20 -13.36
N ARG A 59 -13.21 7.59 -13.28
CA ARG A 59 -12.15 7.04 -14.12
C ARG A 59 -11.93 5.55 -13.88
N GLU A 60 -11.94 5.09 -12.62
CA GLU A 60 -11.84 3.66 -12.28
C GLU A 60 -12.96 2.82 -12.91
N ARG A 61 -14.13 3.42 -13.15
CA ARG A 61 -15.28 2.79 -13.81
C ARG A 61 -15.18 2.79 -15.34
N SER A 62 -14.21 3.49 -15.92
CA SER A 62 -14.02 3.50 -17.38
C SER A 62 -13.68 2.11 -17.91
N ALA A 63 -14.01 1.89 -19.18
CA ALA A 63 -13.64 0.67 -19.90
C ALA A 63 -12.12 0.51 -19.97
N GLU A 64 -11.39 1.61 -20.15
CA GLU A 64 -9.92 1.65 -20.20
C GLU A 64 -9.30 1.17 -18.87
N SER A 65 -9.64 1.79 -17.74
CA SER A 65 -9.15 1.34 -16.43
C SER A 65 -9.61 -0.07 -16.08
N THR A 66 -10.75 -0.51 -16.64
CA THR A 66 -11.21 -1.89 -16.49
C THR A 66 -10.35 -2.87 -17.27
N ALA A 67 -10.04 -2.57 -18.53
CA ALA A 67 -9.17 -3.37 -19.38
C ALA A 67 -7.74 -3.45 -18.81
N ASN A 68 -7.23 -2.33 -18.31
CA ASN A 68 -5.89 -2.23 -17.71
C ASN A 68 -5.83 -2.70 -16.25
N ASN A 69 -6.96 -3.13 -15.67
CA ASN A 69 -7.07 -3.58 -14.29
C ASN A 69 -6.50 -2.58 -13.26
N GLU A 70 -6.81 -1.30 -13.48
CA GLU A 70 -6.38 -0.19 -12.65
C GLU A 70 -7.44 0.21 -11.63
N TYR A 71 -6.98 0.75 -10.51
CA TYR A 71 -7.79 1.18 -9.40
C TYR A 71 -7.29 2.50 -8.84
N ALA A 72 -8.22 3.30 -8.33
CA ALA A 72 -7.89 4.56 -7.68
C ALA A 72 -7.35 4.32 -6.27
N CYS A 73 -6.23 4.96 -5.93
CA CYS A 73 -5.78 5.08 -4.56
C CYS A 73 -6.24 6.43 -3.99
N PHE A 74 -7.07 6.40 -2.95
CA PHE A 74 -7.58 7.59 -2.26
C PHE A 74 -6.49 8.48 -1.66
N SER A 75 -5.41 7.88 -1.14
CA SER A 75 -4.37 8.64 -0.45
C SER A 75 -3.44 9.39 -1.43
N CYS A 76 -2.97 8.74 -2.50
CA CYS A 76 -2.10 9.41 -3.51
C CYS A 76 -2.85 9.99 -4.70
N ASN A 77 -4.17 9.75 -4.83
CA ASN A 77 -4.98 10.21 -5.95
C ASN A 77 -4.46 9.77 -7.34
N GLU A 78 -3.89 8.56 -7.42
CA GLU A 78 -3.38 7.97 -8.66
C GLU A 78 -4.20 6.73 -9.06
N MET A 79 -4.30 6.50 -10.37
CA MET A 79 -4.70 5.21 -10.93
C MET A 79 -3.50 4.29 -10.92
N LEU A 80 -3.64 3.13 -10.30
CA LEU A 80 -2.57 2.16 -10.11
C LEU A 80 -3.06 0.76 -10.52
N PRO A 81 -2.19 -0.08 -11.12
CA PRO A 81 -2.53 -1.47 -11.37
C PRO A 81 -2.92 -2.23 -10.10
N ASN A 82 -3.69 -3.31 -10.25
CA ASN A 82 -4.19 -4.10 -9.12
C ASN A 82 -3.11 -4.60 -8.15
N TRP A 83 -1.91 -4.91 -8.63
CA TRP A 83 -0.80 -5.40 -7.81
C TRP A 83 -0.21 -4.35 -6.86
N TYR A 84 -0.61 -3.09 -6.99
CA TYR A 84 -0.29 -2.04 -6.01
C TYR A 84 -1.23 -2.05 -4.79
N PHE A 85 -2.24 -2.91 -4.76
CA PHE A 85 -3.25 -2.95 -3.71
C PHE A 85 -3.25 -4.31 -3.02
N ALA A 86 -3.64 -4.31 -1.74
CA ALA A 86 -3.98 -5.55 -1.05
C ALA A 86 -5.21 -6.20 -1.70
N ASP A 87 -5.28 -7.52 -1.66
CA ASP A 87 -6.39 -8.30 -2.25
C ASP A 87 -7.74 -7.87 -1.64
N GLN A 88 -7.76 -7.55 -0.34
CA GLN A 88 -8.94 -7.04 0.35
C GLN A 88 -9.34 -5.61 -0.07
N ALA A 89 -8.40 -4.84 -0.64
CA ALA A 89 -8.66 -3.48 -1.11
C ALA A 89 -9.28 -3.48 -2.51
N ILE A 90 -9.03 -4.50 -3.33
CA ILE A 90 -9.62 -4.67 -4.67
C ILE A 90 -10.89 -5.54 -4.66
N SER A 91 -11.09 -6.33 -3.60
CA SER A 91 -12.25 -7.21 -3.42
C SER A 91 -13.21 -6.69 -2.34
N GLY A 92 -14.28 -7.46 -2.06
CA GLY A 92 -15.21 -7.17 -0.96
C GLY A 92 -15.92 -5.83 -1.08
N LYS A 93 -16.06 -5.10 0.05
CA LYS A 93 -16.78 -3.81 0.14
C LYS A 93 -16.03 -2.66 -0.53
N LYS A 94 -14.73 -2.81 -0.76
CA LYS A 94 -13.87 -1.76 -1.34
C LYS A 94 -13.67 -1.91 -2.83
N GLY A 95 -14.01 -3.06 -3.42
CA GLY A 95 -13.79 -3.34 -4.83
C GLY A 95 -14.54 -2.42 -5.80
N ARG A 96 -14.29 -2.61 -7.10
CA ARG A 96 -14.91 -1.79 -8.16
C ARG A 96 -16.44 -1.82 -8.03
N ASN A 97 -17.07 -0.65 -8.14
CA ASN A 97 -18.52 -0.45 -8.01
C ASN A 97 -19.11 -0.81 -6.64
N LYS A 98 -18.32 -0.77 -5.56
CA LYS A 98 -18.79 -1.03 -4.19
C LYS A 98 -18.86 0.25 -3.36
N GLN A 99 -19.48 0.16 -2.18
CA GLN A 99 -19.79 1.30 -1.31
C GLN A 99 -18.52 2.03 -0.82
N ASN A 100 -17.44 1.32 -0.53
CA ASN A 100 -16.29 1.89 0.18
C ASN A 100 -15.05 2.09 -0.70
N ILE A 101 -15.24 2.38 -2.00
CA ILE A 101 -14.12 2.63 -2.95
C ILE A 101 -13.23 3.76 -2.46
N GLU A 102 -13.84 4.82 -1.93
CA GLU A 102 -13.13 5.98 -1.35
C GLU A 102 -12.26 5.66 -0.14
N SER A 103 -12.39 4.48 0.47
CA SER A 103 -11.50 4.08 1.57
C SER A 103 -10.30 3.24 1.11
N ARG A 104 -10.10 3.12 -0.21
CA ARG A 104 -9.07 2.27 -0.82
C ARG A 104 -7.76 3.02 -0.94
N PHE A 105 -6.66 2.43 -0.50
CA PHE A 105 -5.32 2.96 -0.68
C PHE A 105 -4.38 1.87 -1.16
N CYS A 106 -3.35 2.25 -1.92
CA CYS A 106 -2.30 1.34 -2.36
C CYS A 106 -1.41 0.94 -1.18
N ILE A 107 -0.63 -0.13 -1.33
CA ILE A 107 0.20 -0.68 -0.26
C ILE A 107 1.23 0.36 0.21
N GLU A 108 1.85 1.11 -0.71
CA GLU A 108 2.77 2.21 -0.39
C GLU A 108 2.14 3.26 0.54
N CYS A 109 0.96 3.75 0.18
CA CYS A 109 0.22 4.71 1.01
C CYS A 109 -0.20 4.07 2.34
N GLY A 110 -0.62 2.80 2.30
CA GLY A 110 -1.01 2.06 3.48
C GLY A 110 0.11 1.92 4.50
N VAL A 111 1.35 1.68 4.06
CA VAL A 111 2.49 1.52 4.97
C VAL A 111 3.07 2.87 5.44
N SER A 112 2.99 3.91 4.61
CA SER A 112 3.57 5.23 4.92
C SER A 112 2.77 6.07 5.93
N GLY A 113 1.50 5.76 6.20
CA GLY A 113 0.72 6.40 7.28
C GLY A 113 -0.70 6.81 6.91
N SER A 114 -1.34 7.58 7.79
CA SER A 114 -2.80 7.77 7.86
C SER A 114 -3.46 8.31 6.57
N PRO A 115 -4.52 7.67 6.03
CA PRO A 115 -5.09 6.38 6.47
C PRO A 115 -4.19 5.21 6.03
N GLY A 116 -3.75 4.39 6.99
CA GLY A 116 -2.75 3.35 6.77
C GLY A 116 -3.09 1.99 7.40
N TYR A 117 -2.24 1.00 7.15
CA TYR A 117 -2.25 -0.28 7.85
C TYR A 117 -1.72 -0.08 9.27
N ALA A 118 -2.39 -0.67 10.25
CA ALA A 118 -1.90 -0.69 11.63
C ALA A 118 -0.71 -1.65 11.76
N LYS A 119 0.25 -1.34 12.63
CA LYS A 119 1.31 -2.28 13.00
C LYS A 119 0.70 -3.57 13.57
N GLY A 120 1.29 -4.71 13.23
CA GLY A 120 0.77 -6.04 13.55
C GLY A 120 -0.44 -6.46 12.69
N LYS A 121 -0.94 -5.60 11.80
CA LYS A 121 -1.99 -5.98 10.86
C LYS A 121 -1.38 -6.70 9.66
N TRP A 122 -1.95 -7.86 9.35
CA TRP A 122 -1.62 -8.61 8.15
C TRP A 122 -2.67 -8.41 7.06
N PHE A 123 -2.25 -8.59 5.82
CA PHE A 123 -3.10 -8.49 4.64
C PHE A 123 -2.55 -9.39 3.54
N TYR A 124 -3.34 -9.60 2.48
CA TYR A 124 -2.91 -10.39 1.34
C TYR A 124 -2.50 -9.47 0.20
N VAL A 125 -1.39 -9.79 -0.44
CA VAL A 125 -1.00 -9.19 -1.70
C VAL A 125 -0.71 -10.35 -2.64
N ARG A 126 -1.50 -10.45 -3.70
CA ARG A 126 -1.35 -11.52 -4.67
C ARG A 126 -1.41 -12.91 -4.02
N GLN A 127 -2.35 -13.11 -3.09
CA GLN A 127 -2.54 -14.34 -2.31
C GLN A 127 -1.39 -14.70 -1.35
N LYS A 128 -0.30 -13.94 -1.34
CA LYS A 128 0.76 -14.08 -0.35
C LYS A 128 0.44 -13.22 0.87
N ARG A 129 0.70 -13.73 2.07
CA ARG A 129 0.39 -13.05 3.33
C ARG A 129 1.54 -12.14 3.74
N PHE A 130 1.24 -10.87 3.92
CA PHE A 130 2.18 -9.85 4.39
C PHE A 130 1.71 -9.25 5.72
N VAL A 131 2.61 -8.61 6.42
CA VAL A 131 2.36 -7.93 7.70
C VAL A 131 3.11 -6.62 7.76
N LEU A 132 2.47 -5.58 8.29
CA LEU A 132 3.24 -4.44 8.79
C LEU A 132 3.80 -4.83 10.15
N CYS A 133 5.07 -5.28 10.18
CA CYS A 133 5.66 -5.92 11.34
C CYS A 133 5.55 -5.03 12.58
N TYR A 134 5.08 -5.61 13.70
CA TYR A 134 4.99 -4.83 14.92
C TYR A 134 6.36 -4.47 15.52
N GLN A 135 7.34 -5.36 15.36
CA GLN A 135 8.68 -5.21 15.94
C GLN A 135 9.52 -4.20 15.16
N CYS A 136 9.76 -4.44 13.86
CA CYS A 136 10.60 -3.55 13.04
C CYS A 136 9.83 -2.42 12.35
N GLY A 137 8.49 -2.44 12.36
CA GLY A 137 7.67 -1.44 11.67
C GLY A 137 7.71 -1.54 10.14
N ASN A 138 8.47 -2.47 9.56
CA ASN A 138 8.57 -2.65 8.12
C ASN A 138 7.49 -3.60 7.58
N LEU A 139 7.15 -3.42 6.31
CA LEU A 139 6.40 -4.43 5.57
C LEU A 139 7.24 -5.71 5.49
N GLY A 140 6.61 -6.85 5.78
CA GLY A 140 7.24 -8.15 5.92
C GLY A 140 6.41 -9.28 5.31
N LYS A 141 7.05 -10.36 4.84
CA LYS A 141 6.36 -11.66 4.69
C LYS A 141 5.90 -12.12 6.07
N PHE A 142 4.70 -12.69 6.17
CA PHE A 142 4.13 -13.09 7.46
C PHE A 142 4.87 -14.30 8.05
N GLY A 143 5.40 -14.20 9.27
CA GLY A 143 6.08 -15.30 9.97
C GLY A 143 5.10 -16.33 10.56
N ARG A 144 5.44 -17.62 10.55
CA ARG A 144 4.50 -18.73 10.86
C ARG A 144 4.26 -19.04 12.34
N ASN A 145 4.88 -18.37 13.31
CA ASN A 145 4.74 -18.78 14.70
C ASN A 145 3.44 -18.27 15.35
N LEU A 146 2.37 -19.05 15.17
CA LEU A 146 1.03 -18.88 15.74
C LEU A 146 0.90 -19.35 17.20
N LYS A 147 1.86 -20.13 17.73
CA LYS A 147 1.71 -20.76 19.06
C LYS A 147 1.81 -19.79 20.23
N GLU A 148 2.41 -18.61 20.03
CA GLU A 148 2.52 -17.56 21.05
C GLU A 148 2.02 -16.18 20.58
N ALA A 149 1.44 -16.11 19.38
CA ALA A 149 1.08 -14.86 18.68
C ALA A 149 -0.17 -14.15 19.22
N ARG A 150 -0.41 -14.17 20.54
CA ARG A 150 -1.52 -13.46 21.16
C ARG A 150 -1.37 -11.95 21.19
N ALA A 151 -0.16 -11.39 21.01
CA ALA A 151 -0.01 -9.95 21.18
C ALA A 151 0.08 -9.16 19.86
N LYS A 152 0.93 -9.55 18.90
CA LYS A 152 1.15 -8.78 17.66
C LYS A 152 1.81 -9.62 16.57
N ALA A 153 1.34 -9.50 15.32
CA ALA A 153 1.97 -10.19 14.20
C ALA A 153 3.33 -9.56 13.83
N ILE A 154 4.33 -10.43 13.62
CA ILE A 154 5.70 -10.06 13.22
C ILE A 154 6.05 -10.66 11.86
N CYS A 155 7.01 -10.06 11.18
CA CYS A 155 7.50 -10.58 9.90
C CYS A 155 8.40 -11.81 10.08
N GLU A 156 8.56 -12.57 9.00
CA GLU A 156 9.41 -13.76 8.94
C GLU A 156 10.85 -13.49 9.38
N SER A 157 11.45 -12.38 8.93
CA SER A 157 12.82 -12.00 9.32
C SER A 157 12.94 -11.76 10.83
N CYS A 158 12.06 -10.94 11.41
CA CYS A 158 12.02 -10.73 12.86
C CYS A 158 11.78 -12.04 13.63
N ASN A 159 10.93 -12.91 13.12
CA ASN A 159 10.64 -14.20 13.74
C ASN A 159 11.85 -15.16 13.70
N GLN A 160 12.72 -15.04 12.70
CA GLN A 160 13.95 -15.82 12.57
C GLN A 160 15.16 -15.15 13.23
N GLY A 161 15.00 -13.94 13.79
CA GLY A 161 16.11 -13.15 14.31
C GLY A 161 17.06 -12.62 13.23
N THR A 162 16.61 -12.54 11.98
CA THR A 162 17.40 -12.03 10.85
C THR A 162 17.10 -10.57 10.56
N GLU A 163 18.02 -9.90 9.86
CA GLU A 163 17.84 -8.53 9.43
C GLU A 163 16.60 -8.42 8.52
N SER A 164 15.71 -7.50 8.89
CA SER A 164 14.49 -7.26 8.13
C SER A 164 14.78 -6.31 6.98
N LYS A 165 14.40 -6.73 5.76
CA LYS A 165 14.40 -5.81 4.61
C LYS A 165 13.60 -4.55 4.94
N SER A 166 14.03 -3.44 4.37
CA SER A 166 13.25 -2.21 4.42
C SER A 166 11.90 -2.42 3.71
N THR A 167 10.90 -1.63 4.10
CA THR A 167 9.60 -1.61 3.41
C THR A 167 9.76 -1.36 1.90
N VAL A 168 10.75 -0.56 1.51
CA VAL A 168 10.98 -0.17 0.13
C VAL A 168 11.44 -1.36 -0.70
N GLU A 169 12.47 -2.05 -0.24
CA GLU A 169 13.01 -3.23 -0.92
C GLU A 169 11.95 -4.33 -1.03
N MET A 170 11.13 -4.49 0.02
CA MET A 170 10.04 -5.46 -0.04
C MET A 170 8.99 -5.10 -1.07
N LEU A 171 8.60 -3.83 -1.17
CA LEU A 171 7.63 -3.39 -2.18
C LEU A 171 8.19 -3.56 -3.59
N GLU A 172 9.46 -3.25 -3.79
CA GLU A 172 10.16 -3.46 -5.07
C GLU A 172 10.16 -4.96 -5.45
N GLU A 173 10.47 -5.86 -4.51
CA GLU A 173 10.38 -7.31 -4.74
C GLU A 173 8.95 -7.73 -5.15
N VAL A 174 7.94 -7.27 -4.40
CA VAL A 174 6.53 -7.57 -4.67
C VAL A 174 6.08 -7.06 -6.05
N PHE A 175 6.52 -5.86 -6.44
CA PHE A 175 6.16 -5.27 -7.72
C PHE A 175 6.93 -5.89 -8.89
N ALA A 176 8.20 -6.23 -8.71
CA ALA A 176 8.99 -6.96 -9.70
C ALA A 176 8.40 -8.35 -9.96
N GLU A 177 8.03 -9.09 -8.91
CA GLU A 177 7.31 -10.36 -9.04
C GLU A 177 5.96 -10.22 -9.76
N ALA A 178 5.30 -9.05 -9.63
CA ALA A 178 4.04 -8.77 -10.32
C ALA A 178 4.22 -8.51 -11.80
N GLN A 179 5.23 -7.72 -12.17
CA GLN A 179 5.58 -7.43 -13.56
C GLN A 179 6.02 -8.68 -14.30
N ASN A 180 6.87 -9.51 -13.67
CA ASN A 180 7.41 -10.72 -14.30
C ASN A 180 6.36 -11.83 -14.49
N ALA A 181 5.31 -11.86 -13.67
CA ALA A 181 4.30 -12.91 -13.72
C ALA A 181 3.33 -12.80 -14.91
N GLY A 182 3.43 -11.76 -15.75
CA GLY A 182 2.57 -11.53 -16.90
C GLY A 182 1.14 -11.15 -16.48
N ASP A 183 0.77 -9.91 -16.78
CA ASP A 183 -0.56 -9.28 -16.63
C ASP A 183 -1.67 -10.01 -15.86
N GLY A 184 -2.16 -9.34 -14.81
CA GLY A 184 -3.12 -9.77 -13.80
C GLY A 184 -4.54 -10.14 -14.25
N ARG A 185 -4.75 -10.69 -15.44
CA ARG A 185 -6.07 -11.10 -15.97
C ARG A 185 -6.69 -12.28 -15.23
N ASN A 186 -5.90 -13.14 -14.58
CA ASN A 186 -6.41 -14.31 -13.85
C ASN A 186 -6.71 -14.08 -12.35
N PHE A 187 -6.55 -12.86 -11.84
CA PHE A 187 -6.64 -12.63 -10.38
C PHE A 187 -8.06 -12.67 -9.81
N GLY A 188 -9.07 -12.33 -10.61
CA GLY A 188 -10.45 -12.18 -10.13
C GLY A 188 -11.08 -13.47 -9.58
N ARG A 189 -10.73 -14.64 -10.13
CA ARG A 189 -11.32 -15.93 -9.68
C ARG A 189 -10.80 -16.37 -8.32
N ASN A 190 -9.51 -16.17 -8.05
CA ASN A 190 -8.86 -16.67 -6.83
C ASN A 190 -9.11 -15.78 -5.59
N ALA A 191 -9.39 -14.49 -5.79
CA ALA A 191 -9.72 -13.57 -4.68
C ALA A 191 -10.99 -14.01 -3.92
N ARG A 192 -11.98 -14.60 -4.62
CA ARG A 192 -13.21 -15.13 -4.01
C ARG A 192 -12.92 -16.31 -3.08
N GLN A 193 -12.06 -17.23 -3.52
CA GLN A 193 -11.66 -18.41 -2.75
C GLN A 193 -10.87 -18.04 -1.47
N ASN A 194 -10.03 -16.99 -1.54
CA ASN A 194 -9.32 -16.48 -0.35
C ASN A 194 -10.21 -15.70 0.61
N GLN A 195 -11.25 -15.03 0.10
CA GLN A 195 -12.25 -14.40 0.95
C GLN A 195 -13.08 -15.45 1.69
N GLU A 196 -13.43 -16.57 1.05
CA GLU A 196 -14.06 -17.73 1.69
C GLU A 196 -13.14 -18.34 2.76
N ARG A 197 -11.85 -18.55 2.47
CA ARG A 197 -10.88 -19.01 3.49
C ARG A 197 -10.71 -18.05 4.67
N SER A 198 -10.80 -16.74 4.43
CA SER A 198 -10.74 -15.75 5.51
C SER A 198 -12.04 -15.67 6.32
N ARG A 199 -13.19 -15.98 5.71
CA ARG A 199 -14.50 -16.07 6.39
C ARG A 199 -14.63 -17.34 7.23
N HIS A 200 -14.04 -18.43 6.77
CA HIS A 200 -13.95 -19.71 7.50
C HIS A 200 -12.67 -19.83 8.33
N ALA A 201 -11.91 -18.74 8.50
CA ALA A 201 -10.85 -18.73 9.49
C ALA A 201 -11.53 -18.85 10.86
N PRO A 202 -11.20 -19.87 11.67
CA PRO A 202 -11.80 -20.03 12.99
C PRO A 202 -11.67 -18.71 13.75
N ILE A 203 -12.81 -18.24 14.26
CA ILE A 203 -12.86 -17.09 15.14
C ILE A 203 -12.48 -17.66 16.50
N TYR A 204 -11.46 -17.11 17.14
CA TYR A 204 -10.99 -17.60 18.42
C TYR A 204 -11.47 -16.66 19.54
N ASP A 205 -11.80 -17.22 20.70
CA ASP A 205 -12.06 -16.44 21.92
C ASP A 205 -10.76 -15.76 22.43
N GLU A 206 -10.88 -14.96 23.48
CA GLU A 206 -9.72 -14.32 24.13
C GLU A 206 -8.68 -15.34 24.65
N TYR A 207 -9.08 -16.60 24.80
CA TYR A 207 -8.25 -17.73 25.20
C TYR A 207 -7.77 -18.57 24.01
N GLY A 208 -7.93 -18.12 22.76
CA GLY A 208 -7.43 -18.85 21.60
C GLY A 208 -8.12 -20.20 21.36
N ARG A 209 -9.32 -20.41 21.90
CA ARG A 209 -10.17 -21.56 21.57
C ARG A 209 -11.07 -21.21 20.39
N PRO A 210 -11.23 -22.09 19.39
CA PRO A 210 -12.16 -21.83 18.30
C PRO A 210 -13.54 -21.64 18.92
N LEU A 211 -14.17 -20.50 18.63
CA LEU A 211 -15.56 -20.25 18.91
C LEU A 211 -16.35 -21.04 17.88
N ASP A 212 -17.00 -22.10 18.34
CA ASP A 212 -18.02 -22.79 17.57
C ASP A 212 -19.21 -21.82 17.46
N LEU A 213 -19.35 -21.20 16.29
CA LEU A 213 -20.50 -20.36 15.90
C LEU A 213 -21.45 -21.16 15.01
#